data_AF-A0A1H4QQK2-F1
#
_entry.id   AF-A0A1H4QQK2-F1
#
_cell.length_a   1.000
_cell.length_b   1.000
_cell.length_c   1.000
_cell.angle_alpha   90.00
_cell.angle_beta   90.00
_cell.angle_gamma   90.00
#
_symmetry.space_group_name_H-M   'P 1'
#
loop_
_entity.id
_entity.type
_entity.pdbx_description
1 polymer ?
#
loop_
_entity_poly.entity_id
_entity_poly.type
_entity_poly.pdbx_seq_one_letter_code
_entity_poly.pdbx_strand_id
1 'polypeptide(L)'
;MNVVQLTTGDFVAAMFSLDFVDGGFRREAVERIHRGAIDEWVSALTGSGLFSNRAVANVVRAWRSDPHILLDSLLTEADPVTAEHYRAAWGELDAASSYTVAA
;
A
#
# COMPACT_ATOMS: atom_id res chain seq x y z
N MET A 1 -6.92 -15.48 -27.08
CA MET A 1 -6.85 -14.26 -26.27
C MET A 1 -6.87 -14.69 -24.81
N ASN A 2 -5.76 -14.61 -24.08
CA ASN A 2 -5.74 -14.95 -22.66
C ASN A 2 -6.44 -13.83 -21.90
N VAL A 3 -7.52 -14.15 -21.18
CA VAL A 3 -8.15 -13.21 -20.27
C VAL A 3 -7.22 -13.11 -19.05
N VAL A 4 -6.49 -12.01 -18.95
CA VAL A 4 -5.72 -11.71 -17.72
C VAL A 4 -6.75 -11.50 -16.61
N GLN A 5 -6.75 -12.38 -15.61
CA GLN A 5 -7.51 -12.18 -14.39
C GLN A 5 -6.69 -11.23 -13.51
N LEU A 6 -7.09 -9.96 -13.47
CA LEU A 6 -6.47 -8.97 -12.59
C LEU A 6 -6.98 -9.18 -11.16
N THR A 7 -6.05 -9.29 -10.22
CA THR A 7 -6.34 -9.31 -8.79
C THR A 7 -6.66 -7.90 -8.31
N THR A 8 -7.24 -7.77 -7.12
CA THR A 8 -7.48 -6.44 -6.54
C THR A 8 -6.18 -5.67 -6.27
N GLY A 9 -5.08 -6.36 -5.97
CA GLY A 9 -3.75 -5.75 -5.85
C GLY A 9 -3.27 -5.15 -7.18
N ASP A 10 -3.47 -5.86 -8.29
CA ASP A 10 -3.08 -5.38 -9.63
C ASP A 10 -3.82 -4.09 -10.01
N PHE A 11 -5.10 -3.97 -9.65
CA PHE A 11 -5.84 -2.73 -9.89
C PHE A 11 -5.42 -1.59 -8.97
N VAL A 12 -5.12 -1.86 -7.70
CA VAL A 12 -4.60 -0.86 -6.76
C VAL A 12 -3.26 -0.34 -7.27
N ALA A 13 -2.38 -1.23 -7.70
CA ALA A 13 -1.11 -0.89 -8.34
C ALA A 13 -1.32 -0.02 -9.58
N ALA A 14 -2.17 -0.47 -10.51
CA ALA A 14 -2.46 0.27 -11.74
C ALA A 14 -3.06 1.67 -11.49
N MET A 15 -3.79 1.85 -10.39
CA MET A 15 -4.45 3.13 -10.08
C MET A 15 -3.55 4.09 -9.30
N PHE A 16 -2.60 3.58 -8.51
CA PHE A 16 -1.88 4.42 -7.54
C PHE A 16 -0.36 4.33 -7.62
N SER A 17 0.20 3.23 -8.12
CA SER A 17 1.64 2.96 -7.97
C SER A 17 2.48 4.01 -8.66
N LEU A 18 2.15 4.35 -9.91
CA LEU A 18 2.90 5.34 -10.69
C LEU A 18 2.94 6.71 -9.97
N ASP A 19 1.79 7.24 -9.57
CA ASP A 19 1.68 8.51 -8.85
C ASP A 19 2.39 8.46 -7.48
N PHE A 20 2.39 7.29 -6.83
CA PHE A 20 3.04 7.12 -5.55
C PHE A 20 4.57 7.17 -5.66
N VAL A 21 5.13 6.59 -6.74
CA VAL A 21 6.58 6.47 -6.93
C VAL A 21 7.20 7.62 -7.74
N ASP A 22 6.43 8.37 -8.51
CA ASP A 22 6.90 9.48 -9.37
C ASP A 22 7.65 10.56 -8.57
N GLY A 23 7.27 10.79 -7.31
CA GLY A 23 7.96 11.70 -6.40
C GLY A 23 9.23 11.14 -5.74
N GLY A 24 9.62 9.90 -6.04
CA GLY A 24 10.70 9.18 -5.37
C GLY A 24 10.35 8.73 -3.94
N PHE A 25 11.39 8.42 -3.16
CA PHE A 25 11.23 7.97 -1.78
C PHE A 25 10.77 9.10 -0.83
N ARG A 26 9.66 8.87 -0.13
CA ARG A 26 9.06 9.78 0.85
C ARG A 26 8.85 9.08 2.19
N ARG A 27 9.71 9.33 3.17
CA ARG A 27 9.66 8.68 4.49
C ARG A 27 8.33 8.92 5.23
N GLU A 28 7.78 10.12 5.15
CA GLU A 28 6.49 10.46 5.77
C GLU A 28 5.33 9.60 5.25
N ALA A 29 5.38 9.18 3.97
CA ALA A 29 4.34 8.35 3.38
C ALA A 29 4.37 6.94 3.98
N VAL A 30 5.56 6.35 4.12
CA VAL A 30 5.69 5.02 4.75
C VAL A 30 5.31 5.05 6.23
N GLU A 31 5.68 6.10 6.98
CA GLU A 31 5.28 6.28 8.38
C GLU A 31 3.76 6.43 8.56
N ARG A 32 3.08 7.08 7.60
CA ARG A 32 1.63 7.19 7.61
C ARG A 32 0.96 5.84 7.34
N ILE A 33 1.40 5.12 6.31
CA ILE A 33 0.87 3.79 5.96
C ILE A 33 1.10 2.82 7.11
N HIS A 34 2.30 2.81 7.69
CA HIS A 34 2.67 1.95 8.82
C HIS A 34 1.75 2.14 10.03
N ARG A 35 1.36 3.39 10.32
CA ARG A 35 0.37 3.72 11.37
C ARG A 35 -1.08 3.46 10.97
N GLY A 36 -1.33 2.89 9.80
CA GLY A 36 -2.66 2.56 9.31
C GLY A 36 -3.46 3.75 8.75
N ALA A 37 -2.81 4.88 8.44
CA ALA A 37 -3.47 6.04 7.85
C ALA A 37 -3.77 5.81 6.36
N ILE A 38 -4.71 4.92 6.07
CA ILE A 38 -5.01 4.40 4.72
C ILE A 38 -6.21 5.06 4.02
N ASP A 39 -6.86 6.03 4.67
CA ASP A 39 -8.18 6.52 4.25
C ASP A 39 -8.19 7.21 2.88
N GLU A 40 -7.05 7.77 2.44
CA GLU A 40 -6.95 8.39 1.10
C GLU A 40 -7.11 7.35 -0.01
N TRP A 41 -6.41 6.21 0.09
CA TRP A 41 -6.53 5.12 -0.88
C TRP A 41 -7.90 4.43 -0.81
N VAL A 42 -8.48 4.31 0.40
CA VAL A 42 -9.84 3.79 0.58
C VAL A 42 -10.87 4.69 -0.11
N SER A 43 -10.73 6.00 0.05
CA SER A 43 -11.64 6.99 -0.55
C SER A 43 -11.55 6.95 -2.07
N ALA A 44 -10.33 6.91 -2.62
CA ALA A 44 -10.11 6.80 -4.06
C ALA A 44 -10.63 5.46 -4.63
N LEU A 45 -10.41 4.34 -3.93
CA LEU A 45 -10.92 3.03 -4.35
C LEU A 45 -12.45 3.00 -4.39
N THR A 46 -13.10 3.55 -3.37
CA THR A 46 -14.56 3.66 -3.29
C THR A 46 -15.10 4.60 -4.38
N GLY A 47 -14.42 5.73 -4.60
CA GLY A 47 -14.80 6.74 -5.60
C GLY A 47 -14.60 6.31 -7.05
N SER A 48 -13.75 5.31 -7.31
CA SER A 48 -13.48 4.80 -8.67
C SER A 48 -14.71 4.17 -9.35
N GLY A 49 -15.64 3.62 -8.56
CA GLY A 49 -16.79 2.85 -9.07
C GLY A 49 -16.42 1.52 -9.73
N LEU A 50 -15.13 1.13 -9.74
CA LEU A 50 -14.64 -0.10 -10.39
C LEU A 50 -14.90 -1.37 -9.56
N PHE A 51 -15.15 -1.20 -8.26
CA PHE A 51 -15.31 -2.30 -7.31
C PHE A 51 -16.68 -2.28 -6.66
N SER A 52 -17.23 -3.48 -6.42
CA SER A 52 -18.38 -3.60 -5.52
C SER A 52 -18.01 -3.18 -4.10
N ASN A 53 -18.97 -2.67 -3.33
CA ASN A 53 -18.78 -2.33 -1.92
C ASN A 53 -18.21 -3.50 -1.09
N ARG A 54 -18.59 -4.74 -1.43
CA ARG A 54 -18.06 -5.94 -0.76
C ARG A 54 -16.58 -6.15 -1.07
N ALA A 55 -16.16 -5.95 -2.31
CA ALA A 55 -14.75 -6.05 -2.71
C ALA A 55 -13.93 -4.97 -2.02
N VAL A 56 -14.38 -3.70 -2.02
CA VAL A 56 -13.75 -2.61 -1.29
C VAL A 56 -13.61 -2.95 0.19
N ALA A 57 -14.68 -3.40 0.85
CA ALA A 57 -14.63 -3.76 2.27
C ALA A 57 -13.65 -4.90 2.58
N ASN A 58 -13.45 -5.84 1.67
CA ASN A 58 -12.44 -6.90 1.82
C ASN A 58 -11.01 -6.34 1.75
N VAL A 59 -10.74 -5.45 0.80
CA VAL A 59 -9.44 -4.79 0.66
C VAL A 59 -9.12 -3.95 1.88
N VAL A 60 -10.08 -3.12 2.32
CA VAL A 60 -9.90 -2.28 3.52
C VAL A 60 -9.61 -3.13 4.75
N ARG A 61 -10.29 -4.27 4.90
CA ARG A 61 -10.00 -5.21 6.00
C ARG A 61 -8.58 -5.77 5.91
N ALA A 62 -8.13 -6.15 4.71
CA ALA A 62 -6.77 -6.65 4.51
C ALA A 62 -5.73 -5.58 4.89
N TRP A 63 -5.87 -4.35 4.38
CA TRP A 63 -4.96 -3.24 4.69
C TRP A 63 -4.96 -2.84 6.17
N ARG A 64 -6.11 -2.91 6.85
CA ARG A 64 -6.16 -2.63 8.29
C ARG A 64 -5.54 -3.73 9.14
N SER A 65 -5.62 -4.98 8.67
CA SER A 65 -5.00 -6.11 9.35
C SER A 65 -3.50 -6.15 9.12
N ASP A 66 -3.06 -5.78 7.92
CA ASP A 66 -1.67 -5.74 7.51
C ASP A 66 -1.48 -4.58 6.49
N PRO A 67 -1.02 -3.40 6.96
CA PRO A 67 -0.80 -2.26 6.07
C PRO A 67 0.36 -2.47 5.09
N HIS A 68 1.20 -3.50 5.27
CA HIS A 68 2.26 -3.85 4.32
C HIS A 68 1.68 -4.26 2.95
N ILE A 69 0.50 -4.87 2.94
CA ILE A 69 -0.20 -5.25 1.70
C ILE A 69 -0.48 -4.02 0.82
N LEU A 70 -0.84 -2.89 1.42
CA LEU A 70 -1.01 -1.65 0.68
C LEU A 70 0.33 -1.16 0.15
N LEU A 71 1.37 -1.15 0.98
CA LEU A 71 2.70 -0.72 0.56
C LEU A 71 3.20 -1.53 -0.65
N ASP A 72 3.10 -2.86 -0.62
CA ASP A 72 3.50 -3.72 -1.73
C ASP A 72 2.78 -3.37 -3.03
N SER A 73 1.48 -3.06 -2.94
CA SER A 73 0.68 -2.65 -4.10
C SER A 73 1.15 -1.30 -4.65
N LEU A 74 1.49 -0.34 -3.77
CA LEU A 74 1.98 0.98 -4.17
C LEU A 74 3.38 0.94 -4.78
N LEU A 75 4.18 -0.07 -4.44
CA LEU A 75 5.54 -0.26 -4.96
C LEU A 75 5.63 -1.17 -6.18
N THR A 76 4.50 -1.62 -6.74
CA THR A 76 4.50 -2.57 -7.87
C THR A 76 5.26 -2.04 -9.09
N GLU A 77 5.11 -0.74 -9.40
CA GLU A 77 5.81 -0.08 -10.52
C GLU A 77 7.05 0.70 -10.07
N ALA A 78 7.47 0.57 -8.80
CA ALA A 78 8.67 1.23 -8.30
C ALA A 78 9.93 0.66 -8.94
N ASP A 79 10.90 1.51 -9.25
CA ASP A 79 12.24 1.02 -9.56
C ASP A 79 12.87 0.32 -8.34
N PRO A 80 13.83 -0.61 -8.54
CA PRO A 80 14.40 -1.39 -7.44
C PRO A 80 15.01 -0.56 -6.33
N VAL A 81 15.59 0.60 -6.65
CA VAL A 81 16.24 1.48 -5.66
C VAL A 81 15.17 2.13 -4.80
N THR A 82 14.14 2.71 -5.42
CA THR A 82 13.00 3.30 -4.69
C THR A 82 12.30 2.26 -3.81
N ALA A 83 12.04 1.06 -4.35
CA ALA A 83 11.41 -0.02 -3.60
C ALA A 83 12.24 -0.44 -2.37
N GLU A 84 13.56 -0.54 -2.51
CA GLU A 84 14.46 -0.90 -1.40
C GLU A 84 14.45 0.18 -0.31
N HIS A 85 14.46 1.46 -0.68
CA HIS A 85 14.37 2.55 0.31
C HIS A 85 13.07 2.49 1.13
N TYR A 86 11.93 2.20 0.50
CA TYR A 86 10.66 2.03 1.20
C TYR A 86 10.66 0.81 2.13
N ARG A 87 11.19 -0.34 1.69
CA ARG A 87 11.27 -1.55 2.52
C ARG A 87 12.22 -1.39 3.70
N ALA A 88 13.37 -0.75 3.50
CA ALA A 88 14.32 -0.46 4.58
C ALA A 88 13.67 0.43 5.65
N ALA A 89 13.00 1.50 5.24
CA ALA A 89 12.29 2.40 6.16
C ALA A 89 11.15 1.69 6.90
N TRP A 90 10.41 0.78 6.23
CA TRP A 90 9.42 -0.05 6.90
C TRP A 90 10.04 -0.95 7.99
N GLY A 91 11.15 -1.62 7.67
CA GLY A 91 11.85 -2.50 8.62
C GLY A 91 12.34 -1.75 9.87
N GLU A 92 12.79 -0.50 9.73
CA GLU A 92 13.14 0.36 10.87
C GLU A 92 11.93 0.64 11.77
N LEU A 93 10.75 0.90 11.18
CA LEU A 93 9.51 1.15 11.93
C LEU A 93 9.01 -0.12 12.63
N ASP A 94 9.08 -1.27 11.98
CA ASP A 94 8.74 -2.56 12.59
C ASP A 94 9.63 -2.88 13.80
N ALA A 95 10.93 -2.62 13.68
CA ALA A 95 11.87 -2.77 14.78
C ALA A 95 11.55 -1.81 15.95
N ALA A 96 11.23 -0.56 15.66
CA ALA A 96 10.86 0.44 16.66
C ALA A 96 9.55 0.10 17.40
N SER A 97 8.54 -0.36 16.66
CA SER A 97 7.26 -0.80 17.25
C SER A 97 7.42 -2.05 18.10
N SER A 98 8.23 -3.01 17.65
CA SER A 98 8.52 -4.23 18.41
C SER A 98 9.23 -3.93 19.73
N TYR A 99 10.17 -2.98 19.72
CA TYR A 99 10.86 -2.53 20.94
C TYR A 99 9.92 -1.83 21.92
N THR A 100 8.97 -1.03 21.41
CA THR A 100 8.00 -0.29 22.24
C THR A 100 7.02 -1.22 22.98
N VAL A 101 6.67 -2.37 22.39
CA VAL A 101 5.80 -3.36 23.05
C VAL A 101 6.54 -4.18 24.12
N ALA A 102 7.87 -4.27 24.03
CA ALA A 102 8.70 -5.05 24.93
C ALA A 102 9.24 -4.27 26.15
N ALA A 103 9.05 -2.95 26.19
CA ALA A 103 9.52 -2.04 27.25
C ALA A 103 8.39 -1.68 28.23
#